data_AF-A0A3P7MI08-F1
#
_entry.id   AF-A0A3P7MI08-F1
#
_cell.length_a   1.000
_cell.length_b   1.000
_cell.length_c   1.000
_cell.angle_alpha   90.00
_cell.angle_beta   90.00
_cell.angle_gamma   90.00
#
_symmetry.space_group_name_H-M   'P 1'
#
loop_
_entity.id
_entity.type
_entity.pdbx_description
1 polymer ?
#
loop_
_entity_poly.entity_id
_entity_poly.type
_entity_poly.pdbx_seq_one_letter_code
_entity_poly.pdbx_strand_id
1 'polypeptide(L)'
;MELLRLPEAMSNAPYSQQLACQFAGEAEKINKYLKAFSSACTRVCNAQEALAEAYIQLSEVARTISNQDSMVQAKNSDFEQTGLQFSSFLEELAVLHQRFSDELRSSMFTPAHKLPSQPNLQLTGSNSETLIRFVSTSETQQNYDTCEHEMEIALKNYMKLSRRCTPKQHDDTVQELSKVIYLHVCPFACFFLDKHGLGLCLGLAAVAIRSAK
;
A
#
# COMPACT_ATOMS: atom_id res chain seq x y z
N MET A 1 -17.42 -5.50 16.00
CA MET A 1 -16.42 -6.06 15.07
C MET A 1 -16.14 -7.47 15.52
N GLU A 2 -16.36 -8.45 14.65
CA GLU A 2 -15.84 -9.79 14.89
C GLU A 2 -14.31 -9.73 14.86
N LEU A 3 -13.69 -10.37 15.83
CA LEU A 3 -12.23 -10.42 15.99
C LEU A 3 -11.87 -11.89 15.98
N LEU A 4 -11.14 -12.33 14.96
CA LEU A 4 -10.56 -13.66 14.98
C LEU A 4 -9.47 -13.64 16.06
N ARG A 5 -9.53 -14.51 17.06
CA ARG A 5 -8.55 -14.51 18.16
C ARG A 5 -7.40 -15.44 17.82
N LEU A 6 -6.17 -15.08 18.18
CA LEU A 6 -4.97 -15.90 17.95
C LEU A 6 -5.13 -17.37 18.44
N PRO A 7 -5.76 -17.65 19.60
CA PRO A 7 -5.99 -19.03 20.04
C PRO A 7 -6.95 -19.82 19.13
N GLU A 8 -7.96 -19.16 18.58
CA GLU A 8 -8.92 -19.77 17.64
C GLU A 8 -8.25 -20.01 16.28
N ALA A 9 -7.41 -19.06 15.86
CA ALA A 9 -6.55 -19.16 14.70
C ALA A 9 -5.57 -20.34 14.79
N MET A 10 -4.98 -20.58 15.97
CA MET A 10 -4.11 -21.73 16.25
C MET A 10 -4.85 -23.07 16.29
N SER A 11 -6.16 -23.06 16.59
CA SER A 11 -6.97 -24.28 16.63
C SER A 11 -7.28 -24.85 15.24
N ASN A 12 -7.00 -24.08 14.18
CA ASN A 12 -7.35 -24.38 12.80
C ASN A 12 -8.80 -24.86 12.62
N ALA A 13 -9.72 -24.36 13.46
CA ALA A 13 -11.12 -24.72 13.38
C ALA A 13 -11.71 -24.23 12.05
N PRO A 14 -12.66 -24.99 11.45
CA PRO A 14 -13.27 -24.60 10.17
C PRO A 14 -13.86 -23.19 10.17
N TYR A 15 -14.44 -22.77 11.30
CA TYR A 15 -14.97 -21.42 11.48
C TYR A 15 -13.86 -20.35 11.44
N SER A 16 -12.71 -20.62 12.07
CA SER A 16 -11.56 -19.71 12.09
C SER A 16 -10.93 -19.55 10.72
N GLN A 17 -10.86 -20.64 9.94
CA GLN A 17 -10.43 -20.59 8.54
C GLN A 17 -11.40 -19.77 7.68
N GLN A 18 -12.71 -19.98 7.84
CA GLN A 18 -13.73 -19.21 7.11
C GLN A 18 -13.63 -17.71 7.40
N LEU A 19 -13.47 -17.33 8.67
CA LEU A 19 -13.34 -15.93 9.07
C LEU A 19 -12.02 -15.30 8.58
N ALA A 20 -10.92 -16.06 8.57
CA ALA A 20 -9.65 -15.62 8.00
C ALA A 20 -9.76 -15.36 6.48
N CYS A 21 -10.40 -16.27 5.74
CA CYS A 21 -10.68 -16.10 4.31
C CYS A 21 -11.57 -14.88 4.03
N GLN A 22 -12.56 -14.63 4.88
CA GLN A 22 -13.42 -13.45 4.76
C GLN A 22 -12.61 -12.16 4.94
N PHE A 23 -11.77 -12.07 5.97
CA PHE A 23 -10.87 -10.91 6.17
C PHE A 23 -9.81 -10.77 5.07
N ALA A 24 -9.36 -11.88 4.47
CA ALA A 24 -8.50 -11.85 3.29
C ALA A 24 -9.21 -11.19 2.10
N GLY A 25 -10.43 -11.64 1.78
CA GLY A 25 -11.23 -11.08 0.70
C GLY A 25 -11.62 -9.62 0.92
N GLU A 26 -11.92 -9.21 2.16
CA GLU A 26 -12.21 -7.81 2.48
C GLU A 26 -10.96 -6.92 2.35
N ALA A 27 -9.81 -7.37 2.84
CA ALA A 27 -8.56 -6.61 2.68
C ALA A 27 -8.19 -6.43 1.21
N GLU A 28 -8.39 -7.45 0.36
CA GLU A 28 -8.16 -7.34 -1.07
C GLU A 28 -9.09 -6.31 -1.73
N LYS A 29 -10.38 -6.31 -1.38
CA LYS A 29 -11.34 -5.30 -1.85
C LYS A 29 -10.92 -3.89 -1.44
N ILE A 30 -10.54 -3.69 -0.18
CA ILE A 30 -10.05 -2.39 0.30
C ILE A 30 -8.79 -1.98 -0.47
N ASN A 31 -7.85 -2.90 -0.69
CA ASN A 31 -6.64 -2.62 -1.48
C ASN A 31 -6.96 -2.20 -2.92
N LYS A 32 -7.95 -2.83 -3.55
CA LYS A 32 -8.44 -2.42 -4.89
C LYS A 32 -9.00 -1.01 -4.88
N TYR A 33 -9.80 -0.65 -3.87
CA TYR A 33 -10.34 0.70 -3.73
C TYR A 33 -9.24 1.73 -3.45
N LEU A 34 -8.26 1.41 -2.60
CA LEU A 34 -7.12 2.30 -2.32
C LEU A 34 -6.29 2.57 -3.58
N LYS A 35 -6.01 1.55 -4.40
CA LYS A 35 -5.32 1.74 -5.69
C LYS A 35 -6.11 2.63 -6.64
N ALA A 36 -7.43 2.42 -6.75
CA ALA A 36 -8.29 3.24 -7.60
C ALA A 36 -8.35 4.69 -7.10
N PHE A 37 -8.45 4.88 -5.79
CA PHE A 37 -8.41 6.19 -5.14
C PHE A 37 -7.08 6.91 -5.41
N SER A 38 -5.96 6.24 -5.15
CA SER A 38 -4.61 6.76 -5.43
C SER A 38 -4.46 7.20 -6.88
N SER A 39 -4.89 6.37 -7.83
CA SER A 39 -4.86 6.68 -9.27
C SER A 39 -5.75 7.89 -9.63
N ALA A 40 -6.93 8.01 -9.01
CA ALA A 40 -7.77 9.18 -9.19
C ALA A 40 -7.10 10.46 -8.67
N CYS A 41 -6.50 10.41 -7.47
CA CYS A 41 -5.79 11.53 -6.88
C CYS A 41 -4.58 11.97 -7.72
N THR A 42 -3.79 11.03 -8.24
CA THR A 42 -2.68 11.34 -9.17
C THR A 42 -3.18 12.04 -10.42
N ARG A 43 -4.29 11.59 -11.01
CA ARG A 43 -4.89 12.26 -12.18
C ARG A 43 -5.30 13.70 -11.87
N VAL A 44 -5.82 13.96 -10.67
CA VAL A 44 -6.18 15.32 -10.24
C VAL A 44 -4.92 16.19 -10.08
N CYS A 45 -3.85 15.70 -9.43
CA CYS A 45 -2.58 16.42 -9.34
C CYS A 45 -2.05 16.81 -10.73
N ASN A 46 -2.00 15.85 -11.65
CA ASN A 46 -1.48 16.08 -12.99
C ASN A 46 -2.33 17.09 -13.78
N ALA A 47 -3.65 17.05 -13.61
CA ALA A 47 -4.55 18.01 -14.24
C ALA A 47 -4.34 19.43 -13.69
N GLN A 48 -4.06 19.57 -12.40
CA GLN A 48 -3.76 20.87 -11.78
C GLN A 48 -2.42 21.43 -12.24
N GLU A 49 -1.40 20.58 -12.41
CA GLU A 49 -0.10 20.98 -12.98
C GLU A 49 -0.24 21.44 -14.44
N ALA A 50 -0.93 20.65 -15.27
CA ALA A 50 -1.20 21.03 -16.66
C ALA A 50 -2.00 22.33 -16.76
N LEU A 51 -2.94 22.58 -15.84
CA LEU A 51 -3.70 23.83 -15.79
C LEU A 51 -2.80 25.01 -15.40
N ALA A 52 -1.90 24.86 -14.43
CA ALA A 52 -0.92 25.88 -14.07
C ALA A 52 -0.02 26.24 -15.26
N GLU A 53 0.50 25.24 -15.99
CA GLU A 53 1.30 25.44 -17.20
C GLU A 53 0.53 26.18 -18.30
N ALA A 54 -0.75 25.84 -18.51
CA ALA A 54 -1.60 26.53 -19.47
C ALA A 54 -1.80 28.01 -19.12
N TYR A 55 -1.94 28.35 -17.83
CA TYR A 55 -2.02 29.74 -17.38
C TYR A 55 -0.71 30.51 -17.61
N ILE A 56 0.45 29.88 -17.39
CA ILE A 56 1.76 30.48 -17.71
C ILE A 56 1.84 30.79 -19.20
N GLN A 57 1.52 29.82 -20.06
CA GLN A 57 1.51 30.03 -21.52
C GLN A 57 0.55 31.14 -21.95
N LEU A 58 -0.64 31.20 -21.36
CA LEU A 58 -1.61 32.26 -21.65
C LEU A 58 -1.06 33.63 -21.23
N SER A 59 -0.32 33.71 -20.12
CA SER A 59 0.33 34.95 -19.66
C SER A 59 1.41 35.43 -20.64
N GLU A 60 2.18 34.50 -21.24
CA GLU A 60 3.22 34.78 -22.23
C GLU A 60 2.62 35.27 -23.55
N VAL A 61 1.53 34.63 -23.99
CA VAL A 61 0.76 35.05 -25.16
C VAL A 61 0.18 36.44 -24.94
N ALA A 62 -0.39 36.72 -23.76
CA ALA A 62 -0.91 38.04 -23.42
C ALA A 62 0.19 39.12 -23.48
N ARG A 63 1.39 38.86 -22.92
CA ARG A 63 2.55 39.76 -23.07
C ARG A 63 2.94 39.98 -24.53
N THR A 64 2.97 38.90 -25.31
CA THR A 64 3.37 38.95 -26.71
C THR A 64 2.41 39.83 -27.50
N ILE A 65 1.09 39.63 -27.34
CA ILE A 65 0.05 40.44 -28.00
C ILE A 65 0.18 41.91 -27.61
N SER A 66 0.39 42.19 -26.32
CA SER A 66 0.42 43.55 -25.80
C SER A 66 1.70 44.32 -26.14
N ASN A 67 2.80 43.61 -26.40
CA ASN A 67 4.06 44.19 -26.82
C ASN A 67 4.24 44.18 -28.36
N GLN A 68 3.29 43.63 -29.11
CA GLN A 68 3.42 43.49 -30.55
C GLN A 68 3.26 44.83 -31.26
N ASP A 69 4.33 45.31 -31.91
CA ASP A 69 4.24 46.49 -32.76
C ASP A 69 3.44 46.15 -34.02
N SER A 70 2.36 46.90 -34.25
CA SER A 70 1.53 46.78 -35.46
C SER A 70 1.97 47.80 -36.50
N MET A 71 2.14 47.36 -37.75
CA MET A 71 2.33 48.27 -38.88
C MET A 71 1.06 49.09 -39.20
N VAL A 72 -0.08 48.72 -38.61
CA VAL A 72 -1.42 49.27 -38.92
C VAL A 72 -1.88 50.30 -37.89
N GLN A 73 -1.39 50.23 -36.65
CA GLN A 73 -1.74 51.19 -35.59
C GLN A 73 -0.52 51.53 -34.72
N ALA A 74 -0.42 52.82 -34.35
CA ALA A 74 0.53 53.27 -33.36
C ALA A 74 0.30 52.56 -32.02
N LYS A 75 1.38 52.33 -31.29
CA LYS A 75 1.37 51.64 -30.00
C LYS A 75 0.41 52.33 -29.02
N ASN A 76 -0.52 51.58 -28.45
CA ASN A 76 -1.47 52.07 -27.46
C ASN A 76 -0.97 51.69 -26.06
N SER A 77 -0.53 52.70 -25.29
CA SER A 77 0.01 52.51 -23.94
C SER A 77 -0.98 51.89 -22.97
N ASP A 78 -2.27 52.20 -23.09
CA ASP A 78 -3.30 51.67 -22.21
C ASP A 78 -3.55 50.19 -22.47
N PHE A 79 -3.48 49.78 -23.74
CA PHE A 79 -3.57 48.37 -24.14
C PHE A 79 -2.34 47.58 -23.67
N GLU A 80 -1.14 48.13 -23.83
CA GLU A 80 0.10 47.53 -23.33
C GLU A 80 0.04 47.34 -21.81
N GLN A 81 -0.36 48.38 -21.08
CA GLN A 81 -0.52 48.32 -19.63
C GLN A 81 -1.58 47.30 -19.19
N THR A 82 -2.76 47.30 -19.82
CA THR A 82 -3.84 46.34 -19.51
C THR A 82 -3.39 44.91 -19.78
N GLY A 83 -2.65 44.69 -20.86
CA GLY A 83 -2.05 43.41 -21.21
C GLY A 83 -1.05 42.89 -20.19
N LEU A 84 -0.15 43.76 -19.73
CA LEU A 84 0.81 43.43 -18.67
C LEU A 84 0.11 43.09 -17.36
N GLN A 85 -0.93 43.86 -16.98
CA GLN A 85 -1.74 43.58 -15.80
C GLN A 85 -2.47 42.23 -15.91
N PHE A 86 -3.07 41.95 -17.07
CA PHE A 86 -3.75 40.67 -17.31
C PHE A 86 -2.77 39.49 -17.28
N SER A 87 -1.60 39.64 -17.90
CA SER A 87 -0.54 38.63 -17.83
C SER A 87 -0.10 38.35 -16.39
N SER A 88 0.16 39.39 -15.59
CA SER A 88 0.51 39.24 -14.17
C SER A 88 -0.57 38.49 -13.38
N PHE A 89 -1.85 38.80 -13.65
CA PHE A 89 -2.96 38.09 -13.02
C PHE A 89 -3.01 36.60 -13.40
N LEU A 90 -2.72 36.25 -14.66
CA LEU A 90 -2.66 34.85 -15.10
C LEU A 90 -1.50 34.08 -14.44
N GLU A 91 -0.36 34.72 -14.23
CA GLU A 91 0.76 34.12 -13.50
C GLU A 91 0.40 33.85 -12.02
N GLU A 92 -0.32 34.77 -11.37
CA GLU A 92 -0.81 34.55 -10.01
C GLU A 92 -1.77 33.34 -9.94
N LEU A 93 -2.66 33.19 -10.92
CA LEU A 93 -3.52 32.00 -11.03
C LEU A 93 -2.70 30.72 -11.24
N ALA A 94 -1.67 30.75 -12.08
CA ALA A 94 -0.78 29.61 -12.28
C ALA A 94 -0.11 29.18 -10.97
N VAL A 95 0.44 30.13 -10.21
CA VAL A 95 1.07 29.87 -8.90
C VAL A 95 0.06 29.26 -7.92
N LEU A 96 -1.19 29.71 -7.94
CA LEU A 96 -2.24 29.16 -7.08
C LEU A 96 -2.54 27.69 -7.42
N HIS A 97 -2.65 27.35 -8.70
CA HIS A 97 -2.84 25.97 -9.16
C HIS A 97 -1.64 25.07 -8.83
N GLN A 98 -0.43 25.59 -8.96
CA GLN A 98 0.79 24.86 -8.61
C GLN A 98 0.84 24.57 -7.10
N ARG A 99 0.59 25.58 -6.26
CA ARG A 99 0.51 25.40 -4.80
C ARG A 99 -0.59 24.43 -4.39
N PHE A 100 -1.74 24.48 -5.06
CA PHE A 100 -2.81 23.54 -4.79
C PHE A 100 -2.41 22.11 -5.12
N SER A 101 -1.74 21.88 -6.26
CA SER A 101 -1.19 20.55 -6.62
C SER A 101 -0.17 20.05 -5.60
N ASP A 102 0.74 20.92 -5.15
CA ASP A 102 1.76 20.59 -4.15
C ASP A 102 1.15 20.27 -2.78
N GLU A 103 0.16 21.04 -2.33
CA GLU A 103 -0.56 20.76 -1.08
C GLU A 103 -1.36 19.46 -1.18
N LEU A 104 -2.02 19.22 -2.33
CA LEU A 104 -2.73 17.99 -2.62
C LEU A 104 -1.77 16.79 -2.54
N ARG A 105 -0.59 16.91 -3.15
CA ARG A 105 0.45 15.88 -3.16
C ARG A 105 1.03 15.66 -1.77
N SER A 106 1.32 16.74 -1.05
CA SER A 106 1.79 16.73 0.33
C SER A 106 0.80 15.99 1.23
N SER A 107 -0.46 16.45 1.25
CA SER A 107 -1.50 15.90 2.13
C SER A 107 -1.96 14.49 1.77
N MET A 108 -1.97 14.10 0.49
CA MET A 108 -2.49 12.79 0.06
C MET A 108 -1.42 11.71 -0.06
N PHE A 109 -0.19 12.08 -0.46
CA PHE A 109 0.89 11.13 -0.76
C PHE A 109 2.08 11.22 0.18
N THR A 110 2.10 12.20 1.09
CA THR A 110 3.15 12.34 2.10
C THR A 110 2.47 12.32 3.47
N PRO A 111 2.41 11.15 4.15
CA PRO A 111 1.91 11.09 5.49
C PRO A 111 3.06 11.56 6.36
N ALA A 112 3.27 12.86 6.35
CA ALA A 112 3.93 13.55 7.42
C ALA A 112 3.04 13.31 8.65
N HIS A 113 3.28 12.19 9.33
CA HIS A 113 2.97 11.94 10.74
C HIS A 113 1.53 11.49 11.12
N LYS A 114 0.60 11.19 10.19
CA LYS A 114 -0.81 10.87 10.56
C LYS A 114 -1.53 9.73 9.83
N LEU A 115 -0.80 8.77 9.27
CA LEU A 115 -1.32 7.39 9.27
C LEU A 115 -0.62 6.69 10.44
N PRO A 116 -1.16 6.77 11.67
CA PRO A 116 -0.57 6.09 12.80
C PRO A 116 -0.50 4.60 12.44
N SER A 117 0.72 4.08 12.33
CA SER A 117 1.03 2.70 12.67
C SER A 117 0.04 1.65 12.12
N GLN A 118 -0.32 1.71 10.84
CA GLN A 118 -0.90 0.56 10.17
C GLN A 118 0.25 -0.22 9.52
N PRO A 119 0.79 -1.27 10.15
CA PRO A 119 1.70 -2.18 9.50
C PRO A 119 1.02 -2.61 8.22
N ASN A 120 1.79 -2.60 7.15
CA ASN A 120 1.40 -2.92 5.79
C ASN A 120 0.77 -1.81 4.96
N LEU A 121 0.39 -0.64 5.46
CA LEU A 121 0.04 0.45 4.53
C LEU A 121 1.32 1.11 4.03
N GLN A 122 1.77 0.73 2.84
CA GLN A 122 2.95 1.32 2.18
C GLN A 122 2.52 2.28 1.08
N LEU A 123 3.26 3.37 0.99
CA LEU A 123 3.31 4.24 -0.17
C LEU A 123 4.47 3.77 -1.02
N THR A 124 4.19 3.18 -2.16
CA THR A 124 5.23 2.72 -3.08
C THR A 124 5.05 3.43 -4.41
N GLY A 125 6.10 4.12 -4.85
CA GLY A 125 6.14 4.84 -6.13
C GLY A 125 7.31 5.80 -6.19
N SER A 126 7.75 6.13 -7.40
CA SER A 126 8.58 7.33 -7.63
C SER A 126 7.69 8.58 -7.54
N ASN A 127 8.30 9.77 -7.45
CA ASN A 127 7.63 11.06 -7.19
C ASN A 127 6.38 11.36 -8.07
N SER A 128 6.21 10.67 -9.20
CA SER A 128 5.08 10.83 -10.13
C SER A 128 3.98 9.74 -10.01
N GLU A 129 4.24 8.62 -9.33
CA GLU A 129 3.31 7.47 -9.24
C GLU A 129 3.24 6.91 -7.81
N THR A 130 3.07 7.77 -6.81
CA THR A 130 2.91 7.30 -5.44
C THR A 130 1.61 6.52 -5.31
N LEU A 131 1.70 5.21 -5.07
CA LEU A 131 0.56 4.32 -4.89
C LEU A 131 0.36 4.00 -3.41
N ILE A 132 -0.86 4.24 -2.91
CA ILE A 132 -1.31 3.75 -1.61
C ILE A 132 -1.69 2.27 -1.75
N ARG A 133 -0.95 1.37 -1.09
CA ARG A 133 -1.25 -0.07 -1.11
C ARG A 133 -0.99 -0.73 0.23
N PHE A 134 -1.67 -1.86 0.46
CA PHE A 134 -1.22 -2.79 1.47
C PHE A 134 -0.01 -3.61 0.98
N VAL A 135 0.98 -3.85 1.85
CA VAL A 135 2.09 -4.78 1.65
C VAL A 135 1.52 -6.16 1.46
N SER A 136 2.03 -6.80 0.41
CA SER A 136 1.65 -8.08 -0.17
C SER A 136 0.89 -9.04 0.75
N THR A 137 -0.45 -8.95 0.74
CA THR A 137 -1.31 -10.04 1.21
C THR A 137 -1.08 -11.32 0.41
N SER A 138 -0.56 -11.22 -0.81
CA SER A 138 -0.29 -12.34 -1.71
C SER A 138 0.91 -13.19 -1.29
N GLU A 139 2.00 -12.59 -0.81
CA GLU A 139 3.21 -13.33 -0.40
C GLU A 139 2.95 -14.05 0.93
N THR A 140 2.27 -13.37 1.86
CA THR A 140 1.85 -13.99 3.11
C THR A 140 0.80 -15.08 2.89
N GLN A 141 -0.13 -14.91 1.93
CA GLN A 141 -1.07 -15.95 1.54
C GLN A 141 -0.36 -17.15 0.87
N GLN A 142 0.57 -16.89 -0.05
CA GLN A 142 1.34 -17.95 -0.70
C GLN A 142 2.17 -18.76 0.30
N ASN A 143 2.77 -18.09 1.28
CA ASN A 143 3.48 -18.73 2.38
C ASN A 143 2.54 -19.57 3.26
N TYR A 144 1.32 -19.08 3.52
CA TYR A 144 0.29 -19.83 4.23
C TYR A 144 -0.12 -21.09 3.46
N ASP A 145 -0.48 -20.96 2.18
CA ASP A 145 -0.91 -22.08 1.33
C ASP A 145 0.20 -23.16 1.21
N THR A 146 1.46 -22.72 1.14
CA THR A 146 2.62 -23.62 1.13
C THR A 146 2.75 -24.37 2.47
N CYS A 147 2.64 -23.67 3.59
CA CYS A 147 2.70 -24.28 4.92
C CYS A 147 1.51 -25.23 5.18
N GLU A 148 0.31 -24.90 4.70
CA GLU A 148 -0.88 -25.76 4.79
C GLU A 148 -0.67 -27.06 4.01
N HIS A 149 -0.13 -26.96 2.79
CA HIS A 149 0.20 -28.12 1.97
C HIS A 149 1.25 -29.02 2.62
N GLU A 150 2.33 -28.44 3.16
CA GLU A 150 3.37 -29.18 3.90
C GLU A 150 2.80 -29.87 5.14
N MET A 151 1.90 -29.20 5.88
CA MET A 151 1.24 -29.75 7.06
C MET A 151 0.36 -30.95 6.70
N GLU A 152 -0.40 -30.87 5.61
CA GLU A 152 -1.20 -32.01 5.13
C GLU A 152 -0.32 -33.21 4.77
N ILE A 153 0.81 -33.00 4.12
CA ILE A 153 1.74 -34.06 3.74
C ILE A 153 2.32 -34.73 4.99
N ALA A 154 2.82 -33.94 5.94
CA ALA A 154 3.38 -34.45 7.20
C ALA A 154 2.33 -35.23 8.00
N LEU A 155 1.09 -34.72 8.07
CA LEU A 155 -0.01 -35.40 8.73
C LEU A 155 -0.38 -36.73 8.04
N LYS A 156 -0.44 -36.75 6.70
CA LYS A 156 -0.68 -37.97 5.91
C LYS A 156 0.42 -39.00 6.14
N ASN A 157 1.68 -38.58 6.24
CA ASN A 157 2.81 -39.47 6.51
C ASN A 157 2.73 -40.06 7.92
N TYR A 158 2.40 -39.23 8.92
CA TYR A 158 2.17 -39.70 10.28
C TYR A 158 1.00 -40.71 10.35
N MET A 159 -0.13 -40.43 9.69
CA MET A 159 -1.29 -41.33 9.67
C MET A 159 -1.04 -42.67 8.97
N LYS A 160 -0.06 -42.72 8.05
CA LYS A 160 0.37 -43.94 7.35
C LYS A 160 1.37 -44.77 8.15
N LEU A 161 1.85 -44.29 9.31
CA LEU A 161 2.73 -45.08 10.16
C LEU A 161 2.05 -46.37 10.58
N SER A 162 2.76 -47.48 10.38
CA SER A 162 2.33 -48.77 10.91
C SER A 162 2.36 -48.74 12.43
N ARG A 163 1.38 -49.40 13.07
CA ARG A 163 1.38 -49.65 14.53
C ARG A 163 2.61 -50.41 15.01
N ARG A 164 3.39 -51.04 14.11
CA ARG A 164 4.64 -51.75 14.38
C ARG A 164 5.89 -51.00 13.90
N CYS A 165 5.83 -49.68 13.73
CA CYS A 165 6.99 -48.88 13.35
C CYS A 165 8.07 -48.91 14.45
N THR A 166 9.31 -48.65 14.06
CA THR A 166 10.41 -48.53 15.02
C THR A 166 10.28 -47.24 15.83
N PRO A 167 10.73 -47.19 17.10
CA PRO A 167 10.70 -45.97 17.92
C PRO A 167 11.35 -44.78 17.22
N LYS A 168 12.47 -45.01 16.53
CA LYS A 168 13.18 -43.97 15.78
C LYS A 168 12.35 -43.41 14.63
N GLN A 169 11.70 -44.27 13.83
CA GLN A 169 10.81 -43.81 12.76
C GLN A 169 9.59 -43.05 13.29
N HIS A 170 9.06 -43.48 14.44
CA HIS A 170 7.96 -42.79 15.11
C HIS A 170 8.40 -41.38 15.54
N ASP A 171 9.54 -41.27 16.23
CA ASP A 171 10.07 -40.00 16.73
C ASP A 171 10.44 -39.04 15.61
N ASP A 172 11.10 -39.52 14.55
CA ASP A 172 11.46 -38.71 13.37
C ASP A 172 10.21 -38.10 12.71
N THR A 173 9.14 -38.89 12.55
CA THR A 173 7.89 -38.43 11.93
C THR A 173 7.11 -37.48 12.85
N VAL A 174 7.13 -37.69 14.17
CA VAL A 174 6.52 -36.78 15.16
C VAL A 174 7.26 -35.44 15.20
N GLN A 175 8.59 -35.47 15.11
CA GLN A 175 9.41 -34.27 15.12
C GLN A 175 9.21 -33.44 13.83
N GLU A 176 9.10 -34.10 12.68
CA GLU A 176 8.74 -33.47 11.41
C GLU A 176 7.35 -32.81 11.48
N LEU A 177 6.34 -33.55 11.94
CA LEU A 177 4.97 -33.02 12.11
C LEU A 177 4.94 -31.82 13.06
N SER A 178 5.63 -31.90 14.19
CA SER A 178 5.69 -30.81 15.19
C SER A 178 6.36 -29.56 14.62
N LYS A 179 7.41 -29.73 13.82
CA LYS A 179 8.11 -28.62 13.16
C LYS A 179 7.21 -27.93 12.14
N VAL A 180 6.48 -28.69 11.33
CA VAL A 180 5.58 -28.14 10.31
C VAL A 180 4.35 -27.48 10.94
N ILE A 181 3.78 -28.03 12.01
CA ILE A 181 2.71 -27.37 12.78
C ILE A 181 3.19 -26.03 13.35
N TYR A 182 4.40 -25.99 13.91
CA TYR A 182 4.98 -24.75 14.40
C TYR A 182 5.20 -23.71 13.28
N LEU A 183 5.70 -24.17 12.13
CA LEU A 183 5.87 -23.35 10.93
C LEU A 183 4.56 -22.98 10.22
N HIS A 184 3.44 -23.64 10.48
CA HIS A 184 2.12 -23.24 9.99
C HIS A 184 1.50 -22.18 10.91
N VAL A 185 1.68 -22.34 12.22
CA VAL A 185 1.19 -21.38 13.22
C VAL A 185 1.94 -20.05 13.14
N CYS A 186 3.23 -20.05 12.78
CA CYS A 186 4.04 -18.83 12.78
C CYS A 186 3.67 -17.83 11.64
N PRO A 187 3.47 -18.23 10.39
CA PRO A 187 2.93 -17.40 9.30
C PRO A 187 1.48 -17.02 9.53
N PHE A 188 0.67 -17.88 10.16
CA PHE A 188 -0.70 -17.53 10.52
C PHE A 188 -0.72 -16.45 11.60
N ALA A 189 0.15 -16.55 12.61
CA ALA A 189 0.38 -15.51 13.61
C ALA A 189 0.99 -14.24 13.01
N CYS A 190 1.91 -14.35 12.03
CA CYS A 190 2.46 -13.22 11.30
C CYS A 190 1.39 -12.54 10.43
N PHE A 191 0.61 -13.28 9.64
CA PHE A 191 -0.56 -12.77 8.89
C PHE A 191 -1.53 -12.03 9.81
N PHE A 192 -1.70 -12.55 11.02
CA PHE A 192 -2.49 -11.96 12.08
C PHE A 192 -1.95 -10.63 12.62
N LEU A 193 -0.67 -10.63 12.99
CA LEU A 193 0.01 -9.49 13.60
C LEU A 193 0.24 -8.38 12.56
N ASP A 194 0.46 -8.75 11.31
CA ASP A 194 0.53 -7.83 10.16
C ASP A 194 -0.82 -7.15 9.90
N LYS A 195 -1.94 -7.89 9.98
CA LYS A 195 -3.26 -7.28 9.74
C LYS A 195 -3.80 -6.41 10.88
N HIS A 196 -3.19 -6.46 12.07
CA HIS A 196 -3.74 -5.83 13.29
C HIS A 196 -2.94 -4.67 13.91
N GLY A 197 -1.90 -4.12 13.27
CA GLY A 197 -1.23 -2.95 13.90
C GLY A 197 0.06 -3.23 14.66
N LEU A 198 0.42 -4.50 14.90
CA LEU A 198 1.39 -4.86 15.93
C LEU A 198 2.69 -5.40 15.33
N GLY A 199 3.46 -4.50 14.71
CA GLY A 199 4.79 -4.77 14.14
C GLY A 199 5.91 -5.08 15.15
N LEU A 200 5.60 -5.54 16.36
CA LEU A 200 6.58 -5.73 17.44
C LEU A 200 6.97 -7.19 17.72
N CYS A 201 6.36 -8.17 17.05
CA CYS A 201 6.56 -9.58 17.38
C CYS A 201 7.61 -10.31 16.53
N LEU A 202 8.09 -9.72 15.42
CA LEU A 202 9.21 -10.28 14.65
C LEU A 202 10.48 -10.41 15.50
N GLY A 203 10.63 -9.55 16.53
CA GLY A 203 11.73 -9.65 17.51
C GLY A 203 11.62 -10.86 18.44
N LEU A 204 10.41 -11.26 18.86
CA LEU A 204 10.22 -12.35 19.83
C LEU A 204 10.32 -13.74 19.18
N ALA A 205 9.82 -13.89 17.94
CA ALA A 205 10.01 -15.13 17.18
C ALA A 205 11.50 -15.37 16.82
N ALA A 206 12.24 -14.31 16.47
CA ALA A 206 13.69 -14.40 16.23
C ALA A 206 14.51 -14.64 17.51
N VAL A 207 14.05 -14.17 18.68
CA VAL A 207 14.69 -14.44 19.98
C VAL A 207 14.45 -15.88 20.44
N ALA A 208 13.30 -16.48 20.12
CA ALA A 208 13.05 -17.90 20.34
C ALA A 208 13.95 -18.80 19.46
N ILE A 209 14.26 -18.37 18.23
CA ILE A 209 15.20 -19.06 17.32
C ILE A 209 16.65 -19.05 17.85
N ARG A 210 17.04 -18.04 18.65
CA ARG A 210 18.38 -18.00 19.28
C ARG A 210 18.48 -18.72 20.62
N SER A 211 17.37 -18.93 21.33
CA SER A 211 17.38 -19.54 22.67
C SER A 211 17.18 -21.06 22.66
N ALA A 212 16.93 -21.65 21.50
CA ALA A 212 16.75 -23.10 21.30
C ALA A 212 17.93 -23.76 20.55
N LYS A 213 19.10 -23.10 20.51
CA LYS A 213 20.37 -23.72 20.12
C LYS A 213 21.23 -23.99 21.35
#